data_AF-K1SFG4-F1
#
_entry.id   AF-K1SFG4-F1
#
_cell.length_a   1.000
_cell.length_b   1.000
_cell.length_c   1.000
_cell.angle_alpha   90.00
_cell.angle_beta   90.00
_cell.angle_gamma   90.00
#
_symmetry.space_group_name_H-M   'P 1'
#
loop_
_entity.id
_entity.type
_entity.pdbx_description
1 polymer ?
#
loop_
_entity_poly.entity_id
_entity_poly.type
_entity_poly.pdbx_seq_one_letter_code
_entity_poly.pdbx_strand_id
1 'polypeptide(L)'
;MRYGKNATQKSKKGGFSPRELIEKSGVVCVCTTDDPADTLEYHKLLAKDKSFSCRVLPAFRPEKALGIELPSFPEWLSRMEKTAGVKIDSYKTLKEVLKERIRYFDSVGCLACDHSFSYIPYEKCGEDELEEIFKKGAAGEKPTEFECDCYKTDLLTELAKEYAAHDWVMELHVGALRNNNTRMFKKIGADSGFDSID
;
A
#
# COMPACT_ATOMS: atom_id res chain seq x y z
N MET A 1 24.57 29.61 -0.08
CA MET A 1 24.34 29.49 1.39
C MET A 1 23.23 30.37 1.97
N ARG A 2 22.76 31.46 1.32
CA ARG A 2 21.74 32.37 1.88
C ARG A 2 20.34 31.73 2.01
N TYR A 3 19.95 30.89 1.03
CA TYR A 3 18.65 30.21 1.02
C TYR A 3 18.47 29.21 2.17
N GLY A 4 19.47 28.37 2.45
CA GLY A 4 19.41 27.38 3.54
C GLY A 4 19.24 28.02 4.92
N LYS A 5 20.01 29.09 5.22
CA LYS A 5 19.89 29.81 6.50
C LYS A 5 18.51 30.46 6.68
N ASN A 6 17.96 31.04 5.62
CA ASN A 6 16.64 31.66 5.65
C ASN A 6 15.52 30.64 5.87
N ALA A 7 15.58 29.48 5.22
CA ALA A 7 14.61 28.41 5.39
C ALA A 7 14.62 27.85 6.82
N THR A 8 15.80 27.56 7.37
CA THR A 8 15.93 27.08 8.75
C THR A 8 15.45 28.11 9.77
N GLN A 9 15.74 29.40 9.57
CA GLN A 9 15.26 30.46 10.46
C GLN A 9 13.74 30.61 10.42
N LYS A 10 13.12 30.51 9.24
CA LYS A 10 11.67 30.54 9.10
C LYS A 10 11.00 29.36 9.81
N SER A 11 11.53 28.15 9.64
CA SER A 11 11.04 26.95 10.33
C SER A 11 11.08 27.09 11.86
N LYS A 12 12.19 27.63 12.41
CA LYS A 12 12.36 27.81 13.87
C LYS A 12 11.46 28.89 14.49
N LYS A 13 10.93 29.83 13.70
CA LYS A 13 10.11 30.96 14.18
C LYS A 13 8.61 30.62 14.28
N GLY A 14 8.21 29.38 14.01
CA GLY A 14 6.79 28.99 13.93
C GLY A 14 6.15 29.38 12.59
N GLY A 15 4.93 28.90 12.31
CA GLY A 15 4.26 29.15 11.03
C GLY A 15 4.64 28.17 9.90
N PHE A 16 5.41 27.13 10.19
CA PHE A 16 5.94 26.15 9.23
C PHE A 16 5.80 24.71 9.74
N SER A 17 4.91 24.46 10.71
CA SER A 17 4.50 23.09 11.03
C SER A 17 3.78 22.45 9.83
N PRO A 18 3.74 21.12 9.72
CA PRO A 18 3.05 20.45 8.62
C PRO A 18 1.60 20.92 8.44
N ARG A 19 0.84 21.07 9.53
CA ARG A 19 -0.55 21.54 9.48
C ARG A 19 -0.66 22.98 8.97
N GLU A 20 0.18 23.89 9.48
CA GLU A 20 0.19 25.28 9.01
C GLU A 20 0.55 25.37 7.53
N LEU A 21 1.44 24.52 7.03
CA LEU A 21 1.81 24.49 5.61
C LEU A 21 0.69 23.95 4.72
N ILE A 22 -0.03 22.92 5.19
CA ILE A 22 -1.21 22.38 4.50
C ILE A 22 -2.30 23.46 4.41
N GLU A 23 -2.60 24.13 5.52
CA GLU A 23 -3.65 25.16 5.57
C GLU A 23 -3.29 26.40 4.76
N LYS A 24 -2.03 26.88 4.85
CA LYS A 24 -1.55 28.01 4.03
C LYS A 24 -1.56 27.71 2.54
N SER A 25 -1.44 26.43 2.16
CA SER A 25 -1.54 25.97 0.78
C SER A 25 -2.99 25.81 0.30
N GLY A 26 -3.99 26.06 1.15
CA GLY A 26 -5.41 25.91 0.81
C GLY A 26 -5.85 24.48 0.56
N VAL A 27 -5.11 23.49 1.10
CA VAL A 27 -5.42 22.07 0.92
C VAL A 27 -6.62 21.69 1.77
N VAL A 28 -7.67 21.16 1.11
CA VAL A 28 -8.92 20.76 1.76
C VAL A 28 -8.97 19.27 2.12
N CYS A 29 -8.17 18.45 1.44
CA CYS A 29 -8.09 17.02 1.64
C CYS A 29 -6.72 16.50 1.21
N VAL A 30 -6.18 15.55 1.98
CA VAL A 30 -5.01 14.75 1.64
C VAL A 30 -5.44 13.29 1.70
N CYS A 31 -5.17 12.55 0.64
CA CYS A 31 -5.25 11.10 0.63
C CYS A 31 -3.84 10.55 0.81
N THR A 32 -3.58 9.87 1.92
CA THR A 32 -2.32 9.15 2.13
C THR A 32 -2.39 7.79 1.45
N THR A 33 -1.25 7.12 1.36
CA THR A 33 -1.16 5.76 0.79
C THR A 33 -0.75 4.82 1.91
N ASP A 34 -1.62 3.86 2.25
CA ASP A 34 -1.50 3.08 3.48
C ASP A 34 -1.62 1.57 3.19
N ASP A 35 -0.86 0.78 3.94
CA ASP A 35 -0.79 -0.68 3.78
C ASP A 35 -1.98 -1.34 4.49
N PRO A 36 -2.56 -2.44 3.96
CA PRO A 36 -3.66 -3.15 4.62
C PRO A 36 -3.38 -3.54 6.07
N ALA A 37 -2.10 -3.77 6.41
CA ALA A 37 -1.66 -4.12 7.76
C ALA A 37 -1.50 -2.92 8.70
N ASP A 38 -1.72 -1.67 8.26
CA ASP A 38 -1.56 -0.48 9.09
C ASP A 38 -2.75 -0.27 10.05
N THR A 39 -2.48 0.32 11.22
CA THR A 39 -3.49 0.54 12.26
C THR A 39 -4.41 1.72 11.96
N LEU A 40 -4.01 2.65 11.08
CA LEU A 40 -4.72 3.91 10.78
C LEU A 40 -5.01 4.76 12.04
N GLU A 41 -4.22 4.61 13.09
CA GLU A 41 -4.45 5.32 14.37
C GLU A 41 -4.41 6.84 14.21
N TYR A 42 -3.48 7.34 13.38
CA TYR A 42 -3.32 8.78 13.14
C TYR A 42 -4.48 9.37 12.33
N HIS A 43 -5.03 8.64 11.36
CA HIS A 43 -6.26 9.06 10.66
C HIS A 43 -7.43 9.21 11.62
N LYS A 44 -7.60 8.26 12.54
CA LYS A 44 -8.65 8.35 13.57
C LYS A 44 -8.43 9.51 14.53
N LEU A 45 -7.18 9.78 14.91
CA LEU A 45 -6.85 10.94 15.75
C LEU A 45 -7.16 12.25 15.03
N LEU A 46 -6.74 12.38 13.77
CA LEU A 46 -6.98 13.57 12.95
C LEU A 46 -8.46 13.80 12.66
N ALA A 47 -9.25 12.75 12.40
CA ALA A 47 -10.69 12.87 12.19
C ALA A 47 -11.45 13.42 13.41
N LYS A 48 -10.92 13.17 14.63
CA LYS A 48 -11.48 13.69 15.89
C LYS A 48 -11.04 15.12 16.19
N ASP A 49 -9.90 15.54 15.66
CA ASP A 49 -9.32 16.86 15.91
C ASP A 49 -10.00 17.96 15.10
N LYS A 50 -10.94 18.68 15.73
CA LYS A 50 -11.69 19.77 15.09
C LYS A 50 -10.86 21.04 14.85
N SER A 51 -9.62 21.10 15.37
CA SER A 51 -8.73 22.25 15.13
C SER A 51 -8.06 22.22 13.76
N PHE A 52 -8.07 21.08 13.08
CA PHE A 52 -7.45 20.92 11.77
C PHE A 52 -8.52 20.81 10.68
N SER A 53 -8.50 21.77 9.76
CA SER A 53 -9.54 21.91 8.73
C SER A 53 -9.39 20.95 7.56
N CYS A 54 -8.16 20.54 7.24
CA CYS A 54 -7.88 19.60 6.17
C CYS A 54 -8.28 18.18 6.57
N ARG A 55 -9.05 17.50 5.71
CA ARG A 55 -9.32 16.06 5.86
C ARG A 55 -8.07 15.26 5.51
N VAL A 56 -7.76 14.23 6.29
CA VAL A 56 -6.67 13.29 5.99
C VAL A 56 -7.28 11.90 5.95
N LEU A 57 -7.40 11.35 4.74
CA LEU A 57 -8.06 10.09 4.46
C LEU A 57 -7.02 9.07 4.00
N PRO A 58 -7.18 7.78 4.35
CA PRO A 58 -6.30 6.74 3.83
C PRO A 58 -6.72 6.35 2.40
N ALA A 59 -5.77 5.89 1.60
CA ALA A 59 -6.00 5.14 0.36
C ALA A 59 -5.34 3.76 0.48
N PHE A 60 -6.08 2.72 0.13
CA PHE A 60 -5.69 1.33 0.36
C PHE A 60 -4.68 0.85 -0.69
N ARG A 61 -3.45 0.50 -0.28
CA ARG A 61 -2.39 0.02 -1.18
C ARG A 61 -1.88 -1.37 -0.80
N PRO A 62 -2.42 -2.45 -1.38
CA PRO A 62 -2.08 -3.84 -1.03
C PRO A 62 -0.85 -4.36 -1.80
N GLU A 63 0.14 -3.51 -2.08
CA GLU A 63 1.29 -3.87 -2.92
C GLU A 63 2.08 -5.05 -2.34
N LYS A 64 2.27 -5.09 -1.03
CA LYS A 64 2.95 -6.21 -0.35
C LYS A 64 2.11 -7.49 -0.33
N ALA A 65 0.79 -7.38 -0.39
CA ALA A 65 -0.10 -8.54 -0.51
C ALA A 65 0.01 -9.18 -1.90
N LEU A 66 0.23 -8.36 -2.94
CA LEU A 66 0.38 -8.78 -4.34
C LEU A 66 1.80 -9.27 -4.66
N GLY A 67 2.82 -8.82 -3.93
CA GLY A 67 4.22 -9.20 -4.10
C GLY A 67 4.58 -10.53 -3.43
N ILE A 68 3.87 -11.61 -3.77
CA ILE A 68 4.07 -12.95 -3.19
C ILE A 68 5.47 -13.53 -3.43
N GLU A 69 6.13 -13.10 -4.50
CA GLU A 69 7.50 -13.46 -4.87
C GLU A 69 8.58 -12.75 -4.06
N LEU A 70 8.21 -11.71 -3.31
CA LEU A 70 9.16 -10.88 -2.60
C LEU A 70 9.65 -11.61 -1.35
N PRO A 71 10.97 -11.59 -1.05
CA PRO A 71 11.50 -12.17 0.18
C PRO A 71 10.89 -11.62 1.47
N SER A 72 10.30 -10.41 1.40
CA SER A 72 9.61 -9.76 2.51
C SER A 72 8.17 -10.25 2.73
N PHE A 73 7.61 -11.08 1.84
CA PHE A 73 6.21 -11.52 1.92
C PHE A 73 5.89 -12.26 3.23
N PRO A 74 6.70 -13.22 3.73
CA PRO A 74 6.42 -13.89 5.00
C PRO A 74 6.42 -12.93 6.21
N GLU A 75 7.32 -11.95 6.22
CA GLU A 75 7.37 -10.93 7.27
C GLU A 75 6.11 -10.05 7.24
N TRP A 76 5.71 -9.62 6.04
CA TRP A 76 4.47 -8.86 5.85
C TRP A 76 3.24 -9.66 6.28
N LEU A 77 3.17 -10.95 5.92
CA LEU A 77 2.07 -11.84 6.30
C LEU A 77 1.96 -11.94 7.83
N SER A 78 3.08 -12.13 8.53
CA SER A 78 3.09 -12.13 10.01
C SER A 78 2.61 -10.80 10.62
N ARG A 79 2.93 -9.67 9.99
CA ARG A 79 2.42 -8.35 10.41
C ARG A 79 0.92 -8.25 10.17
N MET A 80 0.43 -8.74 9.04
CA MET A 80 -1.00 -8.78 8.72
C MET A 80 -1.76 -9.65 9.72
N GLU A 81 -1.26 -10.83 10.07
CA GLU A 81 -1.84 -11.70 11.10
C GLU A 81 -1.98 -10.97 12.45
N LYS A 82 -0.94 -10.25 12.87
CA LYS A 82 -0.96 -9.46 14.12
C LYS A 82 -2.01 -8.35 14.06
N THR A 83 -2.09 -7.62 12.95
CA THR A 83 -3.07 -6.55 12.76
C THR A 83 -4.50 -7.08 12.69
N ALA A 84 -4.71 -8.23 12.05
CA ALA A 84 -6.01 -8.86 11.91
C ALA A 84 -6.45 -9.62 13.18
N GLY A 85 -5.49 -10.03 14.02
CA GLY A 85 -5.75 -10.91 15.16
C GLY A 85 -6.15 -12.33 14.76
N VAL A 86 -5.85 -12.73 13.52
CA VAL A 86 -6.22 -14.03 12.93
C VAL A 86 -5.00 -14.62 12.24
N LYS A 87 -4.81 -15.94 12.38
CA LYS A 87 -3.77 -16.67 11.66
C LYS A 87 -4.16 -16.81 10.18
N ILE A 88 -3.24 -16.54 9.27
CA ILE A 88 -3.45 -16.59 7.82
C ILE A 88 -2.63 -17.76 7.26
N ASP A 89 -3.22 -18.96 7.28
CA ASP A 89 -2.59 -20.21 6.86
C ASP A 89 -3.16 -20.80 5.55
N SER A 90 -4.05 -20.05 4.88
CA SER A 90 -4.55 -20.37 3.54
C SER A 90 -4.75 -19.10 2.73
N TYR A 91 -4.76 -19.25 1.41
CA TYR A 91 -5.06 -18.16 0.50
C TYR A 91 -6.49 -17.64 0.71
N LYS A 92 -7.44 -18.56 0.95
CA LYS A 92 -8.79 -18.21 1.34
C LYS A 92 -8.83 -17.29 2.57
N THR A 93 -8.12 -17.64 3.64
CA THR A 93 -8.07 -16.80 4.85
C THR A 93 -7.46 -15.43 4.55
N LEU A 94 -6.43 -15.36 3.71
CA LEU A 94 -5.84 -14.08 3.29
C LEU A 94 -6.88 -13.19 2.61
N LYS A 95 -7.66 -13.74 1.67
CA LYS A 95 -8.74 -13.01 0.98
C LYS A 95 -9.78 -12.48 1.97
N GLU A 96 -10.23 -13.32 2.90
CA GLU A 96 -11.19 -12.93 3.93
C GLU A 96 -10.65 -11.80 4.82
N VAL A 97 -9.39 -11.89 5.25
CA VAL A 97 -8.74 -10.84 6.03
C VAL A 97 -8.64 -9.54 5.24
N LEU A 98 -8.21 -9.57 3.98
CA LEU A 98 -8.11 -8.35 3.16
C LEU A 98 -9.48 -7.70 2.93
N LYS A 99 -10.55 -8.48 2.77
CA LYS A 99 -11.93 -7.98 2.71
C LYS A 99 -12.35 -7.26 4.00
N GLU A 100 -12.01 -7.81 5.16
CA GLU A 100 -12.21 -7.12 6.44
C GLU A 100 -11.36 -5.85 6.55
N ARG A 101 -10.14 -5.85 6.00
CA ARG A 101 -9.31 -4.64 5.97
C ARG A 101 -9.90 -3.57 5.07
N ILE A 102 -10.48 -3.91 3.93
CA ILE A 102 -11.22 -2.96 3.09
C ILE A 102 -12.38 -2.33 3.88
N ARG A 103 -13.22 -3.14 4.54
CA ARG A 103 -14.29 -2.64 5.42
C ARG A 103 -13.76 -1.73 6.53
N TYR A 104 -12.61 -2.07 7.11
CA TYR A 104 -11.98 -1.25 8.14
C TYR A 104 -11.54 0.10 7.59
N PHE A 105 -10.86 0.13 6.44
CA PHE A 105 -10.43 1.36 5.78
C PHE A 105 -11.63 2.23 5.40
N ASP A 106 -12.70 1.63 4.89
CA ASP A 106 -13.96 2.29 4.55
C ASP A 106 -14.55 3.01 5.78
N SER A 107 -14.57 2.31 6.93
CA SER A 107 -15.02 2.88 8.21
C SER A 107 -14.19 4.08 8.71
N VAL A 108 -12.95 4.25 8.20
CA VAL A 108 -12.04 5.36 8.51
C VAL A 108 -12.11 6.45 7.42
N GLY A 109 -12.98 6.30 6.43
CA GLY A 109 -13.23 7.27 5.37
C GLY A 109 -12.33 7.10 4.13
N CYS A 110 -11.79 5.90 3.92
CA CYS A 110 -11.12 5.55 2.66
C CYS A 110 -12.10 5.67 1.49
N LEU A 111 -11.62 6.16 0.35
CA LEU A 111 -12.42 6.37 -0.87
C LEU A 111 -11.73 5.86 -2.14
N ALA A 112 -10.49 5.39 -2.02
CA ALA A 112 -9.67 4.99 -3.14
C ALA A 112 -8.69 3.87 -2.76
N CYS A 113 -8.28 3.10 -3.76
CA CYS A 113 -7.18 2.18 -3.67
C CYS A 113 -6.15 2.47 -4.77
N ASP A 114 -4.91 2.08 -4.49
CA ASP A 114 -3.77 2.29 -5.36
C ASP A 114 -3.03 0.98 -5.60
N HIS A 115 -2.83 0.64 -6.87
CA HIS A 115 -2.07 -0.51 -7.30
C HIS A 115 -0.95 -0.10 -8.26
N SER A 116 0.27 -0.53 -7.98
CA SER A 116 1.43 -0.35 -8.87
C SER A 116 1.79 -1.66 -9.55
N PHE A 117 1.95 -1.63 -10.87
CA PHE A 117 2.37 -2.77 -11.68
C PHE A 117 3.42 -2.36 -12.71
N SER A 118 4.42 -3.22 -12.97
CA SER A 118 5.33 -3.03 -14.11
C SER A 118 4.61 -3.35 -15.42
N TYR A 119 3.79 -4.39 -15.42
CA TYR A 119 2.85 -4.80 -16.47
C TYR A 119 1.56 -5.32 -15.81
N ILE A 120 0.43 -5.28 -16.52
CA ILE A 120 -0.82 -5.85 -15.99
C ILE A 120 -0.75 -7.39 -16.09
N PRO A 121 -0.72 -8.13 -14.96
CA PRO A 121 -0.71 -9.58 -14.99
C PRO A 121 -2.08 -10.11 -15.43
N TYR A 122 -2.08 -11.21 -16.18
CA TYR A 122 -3.30 -11.92 -16.52
C TYR A 122 -3.02 -13.40 -16.77
N GLU A 123 -3.42 -14.24 -15.82
CA GLU A 123 -3.41 -15.69 -15.96
C GLU A 123 -4.48 -16.33 -15.07
N LYS A 124 -5.07 -17.45 -15.51
CA LYS A 124 -6.12 -18.15 -14.75
C LYS A 124 -5.57 -19.45 -14.16
N CYS A 125 -5.72 -19.59 -12.85
CA CYS A 125 -5.47 -20.83 -12.12
C CYS A 125 -6.72 -21.27 -11.35
N GLY A 126 -6.76 -22.55 -10.98
CA GLY A 126 -7.79 -23.09 -10.08
C GLY A 126 -7.58 -22.67 -8.62
N GLU A 127 -8.61 -22.85 -7.78
CA GLU A 127 -8.53 -22.51 -6.35
C GLU A 127 -7.44 -23.32 -5.63
N ASP A 128 -7.34 -24.63 -5.90
CA ASP A 128 -6.32 -25.50 -5.30
C ASP A 128 -4.89 -25.08 -5.71
N GLU A 129 -4.70 -24.64 -6.96
CA GLU A 129 -3.41 -24.13 -7.44
C GLU A 129 -3.03 -22.83 -6.73
N LEU A 130 -3.99 -21.91 -6.55
CA LEU A 130 -3.77 -20.66 -5.82
C LEU A 130 -3.43 -20.90 -4.35
N GLU A 131 -4.01 -21.91 -3.71
CA GLU A 131 -3.66 -22.33 -2.35
C GLU A 131 -2.21 -22.83 -2.26
N GLU A 132 -1.76 -23.65 -3.21
CA GLU A 132 -0.37 -24.11 -3.25
C GLU A 132 0.61 -22.98 -3.55
N ILE A 133 0.27 -22.06 -4.45
CA ILE A 133 1.07 -20.86 -4.74
C ILE A 133 1.21 -20.00 -3.48
N PHE A 134 0.12 -19.78 -2.74
CA PHE A 134 0.14 -19.06 -1.49
C PHE A 134 1.04 -19.72 -0.45
N LYS A 135 0.91 -21.04 -0.23
CA LYS A 135 1.76 -21.79 0.72
C LYS A 135 3.25 -21.63 0.39
N LYS A 136 3.60 -21.69 -0.89
CA LYS A 136 4.97 -21.48 -1.38
C LYS A 136 5.49 -20.09 -1.01
N GLY A 137 4.74 -19.04 -1.33
CA GLY A 137 5.10 -17.67 -0.96
C GLY A 137 5.17 -17.44 0.55
N ALA A 138 4.22 -17.98 1.32
CA ALA A 138 4.19 -17.91 2.78
C ALA A 138 5.40 -18.63 3.43
N ALA A 139 5.91 -19.69 2.81
CA ALA A 139 7.14 -20.37 3.21
C ALA A 139 8.43 -19.61 2.83
N GLY A 140 8.31 -18.48 2.11
CA GLY A 140 9.45 -17.72 1.59
C GLY A 140 10.12 -18.35 0.37
N GLU A 141 9.49 -19.37 -0.22
CA GLU A 141 9.91 -19.93 -1.49
C GLU A 141 9.48 -19.00 -2.62
N LYS A 142 10.25 -18.96 -3.71
CA LYS A 142 9.98 -18.07 -4.85
C LYS A 142 9.02 -18.75 -5.83
N PRO A 143 7.79 -18.26 -6.03
CA PRO A 143 6.93 -18.74 -7.09
C PRO A 143 7.51 -18.37 -8.47
N THR A 144 7.15 -19.13 -9.49
CA THR A 144 7.44 -18.84 -10.89
C THR A 144 6.66 -17.61 -11.35
N GLU A 145 7.06 -17.02 -12.47
CA GLU A 145 6.37 -15.86 -13.05
C GLU A 145 4.89 -16.17 -13.35
N PHE A 146 4.60 -17.34 -13.93
CA PHE A 146 3.23 -17.83 -14.15
C PHE A 146 2.42 -17.93 -12.84
N GLU A 147 3.01 -18.53 -11.80
CA GLU A 147 2.36 -18.63 -10.47
C GLU A 147 2.07 -17.24 -9.88
N CYS A 148 3.01 -16.30 -10.04
CA CYS A 148 2.82 -14.91 -9.60
C CYS A 148 1.68 -14.23 -10.36
N ASP A 149 1.61 -14.40 -11.67
CA ASP A 149 0.57 -13.80 -12.51
C ASP A 149 -0.80 -14.39 -12.18
N CYS A 150 -0.91 -15.71 -11.97
CA CYS A 150 -2.14 -16.35 -11.47
C CYS A 150 -2.61 -15.73 -10.15
N TYR A 151 -1.70 -15.66 -9.16
CA TYR A 151 -2.01 -15.12 -7.84
C TYR A 151 -2.42 -13.65 -7.91
N LYS A 152 -1.67 -12.81 -8.64
CA LYS A 152 -1.96 -11.38 -8.78
C LYS A 152 -3.26 -11.14 -9.54
N THR A 153 -3.55 -11.95 -10.56
CA THR A 153 -4.81 -11.87 -11.32
C THR A 153 -6.01 -12.16 -10.43
N ASP A 154 -5.99 -13.27 -9.69
CA ASP A 154 -7.10 -13.64 -8.79
C ASP A 154 -7.26 -12.60 -7.68
N LEU A 155 -6.18 -12.24 -6.99
CA LEU A 155 -6.25 -11.32 -5.86
C LEU A 155 -6.71 -9.93 -6.28
N LEU A 156 -6.17 -9.38 -7.37
CA LEU A 156 -6.61 -8.08 -7.90
C LEU A 156 -8.08 -8.12 -8.29
N THR A 157 -8.54 -9.20 -8.93
CA THR A 157 -9.94 -9.37 -9.33
C THR A 157 -10.88 -9.42 -8.12
N GLU A 158 -10.49 -10.15 -7.07
CA GLU A 158 -11.26 -10.23 -5.83
C GLU A 158 -11.33 -8.88 -5.11
N LEU A 159 -10.20 -8.18 -5.00
CA LEU A 159 -10.17 -6.85 -4.38
C LEU A 159 -10.97 -5.83 -5.19
N ALA A 160 -10.90 -5.86 -6.52
CA ALA A 160 -11.66 -4.97 -7.40
C ALA A 160 -13.18 -5.09 -7.20
N LYS A 161 -13.70 -6.30 -6.96
CA LYS A 161 -15.12 -6.51 -6.64
C LYS A 161 -15.51 -5.82 -5.34
N GLU A 162 -14.66 -5.89 -4.33
CA GLU A 162 -14.88 -5.27 -3.03
C GLU A 162 -14.79 -3.73 -3.13
N TYR A 163 -13.80 -3.21 -3.86
CA TYR A 163 -13.69 -1.77 -4.11
C TYR A 163 -14.95 -1.24 -4.79
N ALA A 164 -15.46 -1.94 -5.81
CA ALA A 164 -16.69 -1.56 -6.48
C ALA A 164 -17.91 -1.61 -5.54
N ALA A 165 -17.98 -2.59 -4.63
CA ALA A 165 -19.05 -2.69 -3.65
C ALA A 165 -19.04 -1.55 -2.61
N HIS A 166 -17.89 -0.90 -2.41
CA HIS A 166 -17.70 0.25 -1.53
C HIS A 166 -17.65 1.60 -2.28
N ASP A 167 -17.94 1.63 -3.58
CA ASP A 167 -17.82 2.83 -4.44
C ASP A 167 -16.43 3.50 -4.39
N TRP A 168 -15.37 2.71 -4.19
CA TRP A 168 -14.00 3.20 -4.19
C TRP A 168 -13.48 3.42 -5.61
N VAL A 169 -12.69 4.48 -5.79
CA VAL A 169 -11.90 4.67 -7.01
C VAL A 169 -10.73 3.68 -7.00
N MET A 170 -10.55 2.95 -8.09
CA MET A 170 -9.39 2.07 -8.28
C MET A 170 -8.34 2.74 -9.19
N GLU A 171 -7.20 3.09 -8.61
CA GLU A 171 -6.07 3.69 -9.31
C GLU A 171 -5.07 2.59 -9.73
N LEU A 172 -4.75 2.53 -11.03
CA LEU A 172 -3.77 1.59 -11.59
C LEU A 172 -2.57 2.37 -12.14
N HIS A 173 -1.44 2.33 -11.42
CA HIS A 173 -0.16 2.90 -11.84
C HIS A 173 0.67 1.84 -12.57
N VAL A 174 0.80 1.97 -13.89
CA VAL A 174 1.42 0.94 -14.75
C VAL A 174 2.68 1.46 -15.43
N GLY A 175 3.72 0.62 -15.52
CA GLY A 175 4.88 0.84 -16.39
C GLY A 175 6.13 1.36 -15.70
N ALA A 176 6.15 1.45 -14.37
CA ALA A 176 7.37 1.80 -13.64
C ALA A 176 8.35 0.62 -13.63
N LEU A 177 9.53 0.81 -14.20
CA LEU A 177 10.67 -0.08 -14.02
C LEU A 177 11.39 0.31 -12.73
N ARG A 178 11.37 -0.58 -11.73
CA ARG A 178 11.87 -0.28 -10.38
C ARG A 178 13.25 -0.85 -10.15
N ASN A 179 14.05 -0.13 -9.37
CA ASN A 179 15.35 -0.59 -8.85
C ASN A 179 16.36 -0.99 -9.95
N ASN A 180 16.38 -0.27 -11.07
CA ASN A 180 17.20 -0.59 -12.25
C ASN A 180 18.71 -0.64 -11.97
N ASN A 181 19.16 0.01 -10.88
CA ASN A 181 20.55 0.02 -10.47
C ASN A 181 20.81 -0.90 -9.27
N THR A 182 21.09 -2.18 -9.53
CA THR A 182 21.33 -3.21 -8.50
C THR A 182 22.40 -2.82 -7.48
N ARG A 183 23.47 -2.14 -7.93
CA ARG A 183 24.55 -1.70 -7.04
C ARG A 183 24.05 -0.67 -6.03
N MET A 184 23.25 0.29 -6.48
CA MET A 184 22.72 1.34 -5.62
C MET A 184 21.58 0.83 -4.74
N PHE A 185 20.72 -0.03 -5.27
CA PHE A 185 19.68 -0.70 -4.48
C PHE A 185 20.25 -1.41 -3.25
N LYS A 186 21.33 -2.20 -3.44
CA LYS A 186 22.02 -2.86 -2.32
C LYS A 186 22.64 -1.90 -1.30
N LYS A 187 22.95 -0.66 -1.70
CA LYS A 187 23.63 0.32 -0.86
C LYS A 187 22.67 1.23 -0.09
N ILE A 188 21.60 1.68 -0.73
CA ILE A 188 20.70 2.72 -0.19
C ILE A 188 19.20 2.39 -0.29
N GLY A 189 18.84 1.20 -0.81
CA GLY A 189 17.46 0.72 -0.86
C GLY A 189 16.62 1.25 -2.03
N ALA A 190 15.33 0.92 -1.99
CA ALA A 190 14.30 1.36 -2.93
C ALA A 190 14.05 2.88 -2.83
N ASP A 191 13.26 3.43 -3.77
CA ASP A 191 12.80 4.83 -3.79
C ASP A 191 13.94 5.86 -3.73
N SER A 192 15.10 5.51 -4.28
CA SER A 192 16.35 6.28 -4.18
C SER A 192 16.77 6.94 -5.50
N GLY A 193 15.84 7.09 -6.44
CA GLY A 193 16.05 7.77 -7.73
C GLY A 193 16.58 6.88 -8.86
N PHE A 194 16.42 5.56 -8.76
CA PHE A 194 16.86 4.58 -9.78
C PHE A 194 15.69 3.83 -10.44
N ASP A 195 14.50 4.45 -10.43
CA ASP A 195 13.30 3.99 -11.15
C ASP A 195 13.15 4.78 -12.46
N SER A 196 12.61 4.16 -13.50
CA SER A 196 12.45 4.79 -14.82
C SER A 196 11.17 4.34 -15.53
N ILE A 197 10.89 4.99 -16.66
CA ILE A 197 10.02 4.48 -17.72
C ILE A 197 10.89 3.67 -18.70
N ASP A 198 10.27 2.74 -19.43
CA ASP A 198 10.88 2.09 -20.61
C ASP A 198 11.01 3.08 -21.79
#